data_AF-A0A2V9LLD4-F1
#
_entry.id   AF-A0A2V9LLD4-F1
#
_cell.length_a   1.000
_cell.length_b   1.000
_cell.length_c   1.000
_cell.angle_alpha   90.00
_cell.angle_beta   90.00
_cell.angle_gamma   90.00
#
_symmetry.space_group_name_H-M   'P 1'
#
loop_
_entity.id
_entity.type
_entity.pdbx_description
1 polymer ?
#
loop_
_entity_poly.entity_id
_entity_poly.type
_entity_poly.pdbx_seq_one_letter_code
_entity_poly.pdbx_strand_id
1 'polypeptide(L)'
;MSRKLSVSKLGLLVVLTCLARMSGMPTDNSNAREISQYDRVKGGRSGQDNAAHLPPDYPNCLTPRKGATRRDPIYGRAIKRLTDSTKPGPGEPQSMTAEYATQNHFNADETAIFVTYSGHDAQGFNKSVVQILDAGSGDLLYDLPIAINNEPMWDRSDPNVLYFHAGNALRKMVLGPEGTSTNSLIHTFVEYTSISSTGESDISPDGKKIIFVGRVRTREKRARERDRDVFVYTLPDRANPEGKKGPVLDIAGSALDKAQITNHFVVLGFNDFRCMGARTSLYDHKMNLLWEMGRYSGHGDAGMDSERNEVYYTSSADAPVDDRNYQHCVNSILKFDLAHGSVTCLETGDPAFDWSLANHIAAPDQPSPWVYVSTHAPCDPDPGRTDPSCQWKPYTNEILRIRSDGSGKIERLAHHHSRPHGKDSYAWQPRVSVNRDGTKVLFNSNYGLHHKRTSCHCKVSEEYTDVYLVIP
;
A
#
# COMPACT_ATOMS: atom_id res chain seq x y z
N MET A 1 42.09 -26.40 48.78
CA MET A 1 41.14 -27.38 49.38
C MET A 1 40.36 -28.01 48.21
N SER A 2 40.84 -29.07 47.55
CA SER A 2 40.80 -30.52 47.92
C SER A 2 39.35 -31.02 47.94
N ARG A 3 38.82 -31.99 47.17
CA ARG A 3 39.25 -33.20 46.40
C ARG A 3 38.22 -33.42 45.25
N LYS A 4 38.51 -33.83 44.01
CA LYS A 4 39.00 -35.12 43.44
C LYS A 4 38.13 -36.38 43.67
N LEU A 5 37.91 -37.09 42.53
CA LEU A 5 37.58 -38.52 42.29
C LEU A 5 36.08 -38.90 42.15
N SER A 6 35.62 -39.88 41.35
CA SER A 6 36.05 -40.59 40.12
C SER A 6 35.24 -41.91 40.03
N VAL A 7 34.52 -42.10 38.92
CA VAL A 7 34.36 -43.35 38.11
C VAL A 7 33.49 -44.55 38.58
N SER A 8 32.78 -45.10 37.57
CA SER A 8 32.30 -46.49 37.29
C SER A 8 30.97 -46.98 37.89
N LYS A 9 30.25 -47.99 37.36
CA LYS A 9 29.85 -48.54 36.02
C LYS A 9 29.11 -49.87 36.36
N LEU A 10 28.11 -50.29 35.56
CA LEU A 10 27.41 -51.62 35.51
C LEU A 10 26.44 -51.96 36.67
N GLY A 11 25.29 -52.63 36.51
CA GLY A 11 24.54 -53.19 35.37
C GLY A 11 23.40 -54.13 35.82
N LEU A 12 22.37 -54.29 34.95
CA LEU A 12 21.43 -55.44 34.71
C LEU A 12 20.54 -56.01 35.88
N LEU A 13 19.20 -55.84 35.89
CA LEU A 13 18.09 -56.54 35.18
C LEU A 13 17.54 -57.80 35.91
N VAL A 14 16.23 -57.79 36.28
CA VAL A 14 15.35 -58.98 36.33
C VAL A 14 13.93 -58.58 35.89
N VAL A 15 13.30 -59.47 35.13
CA VAL A 15 12.06 -59.38 34.33
C VAL A 15 10.96 -60.27 34.94
N LEU A 16 9.67 -59.91 34.74
CA LEU A 16 8.50 -60.75 34.31
C LEU A 16 7.18 -60.05 34.74
N THR A 17 6.39 -59.39 33.86
CA THR A 17 5.41 -59.85 32.83
C THR A 17 4.01 -60.24 33.35
N CYS A 18 2.98 -59.52 32.87
CA CYS A 18 1.69 -59.98 32.28
C CYS A 18 0.85 -58.72 31.91
N LEU A 19 0.86 -58.17 30.68
CA LEU A 19 0.15 -58.52 29.42
C LEU A 19 -1.39 -58.50 29.44
N ALA A 20 -1.94 -57.40 28.90
CA ALA A 20 -3.05 -57.35 27.91
C ALA A 20 -2.94 -55.97 27.20
N ARG A 21 -2.45 -55.86 25.94
CA ARG A 21 -3.19 -55.94 24.64
C ARG A 21 -4.51 -55.16 24.70
N MET A 22 -4.89 -54.25 23.80
CA MET A 22 -4.50 -53.67 22.50
C MET A 22 -5.20 -52.27 22.55
N SER A 23 -4.91 -51.22 21.81
CA SER A 23 -4.71 -50.98 20.38
C SER A 23 -4.70 -49.45 20.27
N GLY A 24 -4.05 -48.91 19.24
CA GLY A 24 -3.88 -47.47 19.02
C GLY A 24 -5.12 -46.62 19.23
N MET A 25 -4.88 -45.42 19.73
CA MET A 25 -5.84 -44.32 19.71
C MET A 25 -5.11 -43.01 19.37
N PRO A 26 -5.82 -42.07 18.75
CA PRO A 26 -5.46 -41.56 17.44
C PRO A 26 -5.05 -40.08 17.52
N THR A 27 -4.39 -39.64 16.46
CA THR A 27 -4.45 -38.25 16.01
C THR A 27 -5.91 -37.90 15.72
N ASP A 28 -6.60 -37.26 16.67
CA ASP A 28 -7.95 -36.73 16.50
C ASP A 28 -7.90 -35.30 17.08
N ASN A 29 -7.79 -34.23 16.30
CA ASN A 29 -8.67 -33.80 15.21
C ASN A 29 -10.16 -33.76 15.59
N SER A 30 -10.46 -33.36 16.82
CA SER A 30 -11.83 -33.04 17.22
C SER A 30 -11.88 -31.93 18.27
N ASN A 31 -11.56 -30.70 17.85
CA ASN A 31 -12.16 -29.48 18.42
C ASN A 31 -12.32 -28.37 17.36
N ALA A 32 -12.42 -28.75 16.10
CA ALA A 32 -13.16 -27.99 15.11
C ALA A 32 -14.65 -28.24 15.42
N ARG A 33 -15.24 -27.41 16.28
CA ARG A 33 -16.70 -27.37 16.37
C ARG A 33 -17.21 -26.90 15.01
N GLU A 34 -17.89 -27.80 14.32
CA GLU A 34 -18.68 -27.55 13.12
C GLU A 34 -19.45 -26.24 13.27
N ILE A 35 -19.14 -25.28 12.39
CA ILE A 35 -19.99 -24.15 12.12
C ILE A 35 -21.23 -24.72 11.43
N SER A 36 -22.27 -24.94 12.23
CA SER A 36 -23.56 -25.44 11.79
C SER A 36 -24.21 -24.51 10.76
N GLN A 37 -24.43 -25.04 9.54
CA GLN A 37 -25.52 -24.70 8.60
C GLN A 37 -25.66 -23.25 8.10
N TYR A 38 -24.57 -22.51 7.89
CA TYR A 38 -24.57 -21.36 6.96
C TYR A 38 -23.84 -21.63 5.63
N ASP A 39 -23.41 -22.87 5.38
CA ASP A 39 -22.83 -23.31 4.12
C ASP A 39 -23.89 -23.57 3.04
N ARG A 40 -24.51 -22.49 2.57
CA ARG A 40 -25.13 -22.37 1.24
C ARG A 40 -25.40 -20.91 0.89
N VAL A 41 -24.42 -20.03 1.08
CA VAL A 41 -24.48 -18.71 0.43
C VAL A 41 -24.05 -18.89 -1.02
N LYS A 42 -25.04 -18.82 -1.91
CA LYS A 42 -24.88 -18.80 -3.37
C LYS A 42 -23.70 -17.92 -3.76
N GLY A 43 -22.74 -18.49 -4.49
CA GLY A 43 -21.78 -17.71 -5.26
C GLY A 43 -22.53 -16.76 -6.19
N GLY A 44 -22.15 -15.49 -6.19
CA GLY A 44 -22.73 -14.44 -7.03
C GLY A 44 -23.25 -13.19 -6.29
N ARG A 45 -22.60 -12.73 -5.21
CA ARG A 45 -22.97 -11.47 -4.52
C ARG A 45 -21.99 -10.31 -4.76
N SER A 46 -21.20 -10.34 -5.84
CA SER A 46 -20.56 -9.13 -6.39
C SER A 46 -21.55 -8.38 -7.31
N GLY A 47 -22.81 -8.33 -6.91
CA GLY A 47 -23.83 -7.54 -7.61
C GLY A 47 -23.66 -6.08 -7.23
N GLN A 48 -23.76 -5.18 -8.21
CA GLN A 48 -23.82 -3.75 -7.97
C GLN A 48 -25.08 -3.46 -7.14
N ASP A 49 -24.90 -3.13 -5.87
CA ASP A 49 -25.94 -2.57 -5.03
C ASP A 49 -25.39 -1.37 -4.25
N ASN A 50 -26.24 -0.35 -4.08
CA ASN A 50 -25.92 0.83 -3.28
C ASN A 50 -26.39 0.65 -1.83
N ALA A 51 -26.36 -0.59 -1.32
CA ALA A 51 -26.76 -0.88 0.05
C ALA A 51 -25.55 -0.83 1.00
N ALA A 52 -25.83 -0.41 2.24
CA ALA A 52 -24.91 -0.56 3.35
C ALA A 52 -24.84 -2.04 3.76
N HIS A 53 -23.66 -2.66 3.65
CA HIS A 53 -23.43 -4.00 4.19
C HIS A 53 -22.46 -3.91 5.35
N LEU A 54 -22.92 -4.34 6.52
CA LEU A 54 -22.12 -4.33 7.73
C LEU A 54 -21.40 -5.69 7.84
N PRO A 55 -20.08 -5.73 8.08
CA PRO A 55 -19.40 -6.98 8.36
C PRO A 55 -19.90 -7.54 9.72
N PRO A 56 -20.45 -8.77 9.78
CA PRO A 56 -21.08 -9.32 10.98
C PRO A 56 -20.18 -9.36 12.22
N ASP A 57 -18.86 -9.39 12.02
CA ASP A 57 -17.87 -9.49 13.08
C ASP A 57 -17.04 -8.20 13.27
N TYR A 58 -17.49 -7.08 12.71
CA TYR A 58 -16.81 -5.79 12.84
C TYR A 58 -16.41 -5.43 14.27
N PRO A 59 -17.25 -5.63 15.31
CA PRO A 59 -16.88 -5.32 16.69
C PRO A 59 -15.86 -6.29 17.30
N ASN A 60 -15.76 -7.52 16.77
CA ASN A 60 -14.95 -8.57 17.37
C ASN A 60 -13.46 -8.39 17.11
N CYS A 61 -13.09 -7.55 16.13
CA CYS A 61 -11.70 -7.21 15.79
C CYS A 61 -10.84 -8.48 15.56
N LEU A 62 -11.39 -9.46 14.83
CA LEU A 62 -10.75 -10.76 14.61
C LEU A 62 -9.92 -10.77 13.32
N THR A 63 -8.63 -10.47 13.47
CA THR A 63 -7.67 -10.61 12.36
C THR A 63 -7.31 -12.09 12.12
N PRO A 64 -7.12 -12.54 10.85
CA PRO A 64 -6.47 -13.81 10.53
C PRO A 64 -5.08 -13.92 11.17
N ARG A 65 -4.58 -15.13 11.39
CA ARG A 65 -3.15 -15.31 11.72
C ARG A 65 -2.29 -14.96 10.49
N LYS A 66 -1.02 -14.57 10.70
CA LYS A 66 -0.05 -14.41 9.60
C LYS A 66 -0.05 -15.65 8.70
N GLY A 67 -0.08 -15.43 7.38
CA GLY A 67 -0.12 -16.48 6.35
C GLY A 67 -1.48 -17.15 6.16
N ALA A 68 -2.43 -16.95 7.08
CA ALA A 68 -3.76 -17.53 6.98
C ALA A 68 -4.67 -16.71 6.08
N THR A 69 -5.58 -17.41 5.39
CA THR A 69 -6.64 -16.82 4.57
C THR A 69 -7.97 -16.88 5.31
N ARG A 70 -8.72 -15.78 5.24
CA ARG A 70 -10.10 -15.68 5.70
C ARG A 70 -10.98 -15.19 4.56
N ARG A 71 -12.23 -15.68 4.47
CA ARG A 71 -13.19 -15.13 3.52
C ARG A 71 -13.93 -13.95 4.15
N ASP A 72 -14.11 -12.88 3.38
CA ASP A 72 -15.07 -11.85 3.72
C ASP A 72 -16.48 -12.49 3.78
N PRO A 73 -17.20 -12.37 4.91
CA PRO A 73 -18.49 -13.05 5.09
C PRO A 73 -19.63 -12.48 4.23
N ILE A 74 -19.48 -11.27 3.68
CA ILE A 74 -20.47 -10.61 2.83
C ILE A 74 -20.13 -10.82 1.35
N TYR A 75 -18.88 -10.55 0.96
CA TYR A 75 -18.44 -10.56 -0.43
C TYR A 75 -17.80 -11.88 -0.87
N GLY A 76 -17.45 -12.76 0.08
CA GLY A 76 -16.94 -14.11 -0.19
C GLY A 76 -15.48 -14.18 -0.67
N ARG A 77 -14.81 -13.04 -0.86
CA ARG A 77 -13.42 -12.99 -1.33
C ARG A 77 -12.43 -13.42 -0.27
N ALA A 78 -11.37 -14.06 -0.72
CA ALA A 78 -10.28 -14.52 0.13
C ALA A 78 -9.34 -13.35 0.45
N ILE A 79 -9.15 -13.10 1.75
CA ILE A 79 -8.23 -12.11 2.31
C ILE A 79 -7.14 -12.88 3.05
N LYS A 80 -5.88 -12.69 2.67
CA LYS A 80 -4.71 -13.27 3.35
C LYS A 80 -4.00 -12.17 4.13
N ARG A 81 -3.60 -12.45 5.37
CA ARG A 81 -2.75 -11.55 6.17
C ARG A 81 -1.28 -11.89 5.92
N LEU A 82 -0.51 -10.95 5.38
CA LEU A 82 0.90 -11.17 5.04
C LEU A 82 1.86 -10.83 6.19
N THR A 83 1.51 -9.85 7.03
CA THR A 83 2.38 -9.41 8.13
C THR A 83 1.76 -9.60 9.51
N ASP A 84 2.59 -9.52 10.56
CA ASP A 84 2.11 -9.51 11.95
C ASP A 84 2.95 -8.58 12.82
N SER A 85 2.46 -7.37 13.01
CA SER A 85 3.03 -6.35 13.90
C SER A 85 2.40 -6.32 15.31
N THR A 86 1.64 -7.37 15.70
CA THR A 86 0.89 -7.36 16.99
C THR A 86 1.74 -7.57 18.23
N LYS A 87 3.02 -7.88 18.05
CA LYS A 87 3.91 -8.13 19.18
C LYS A 87 4.84 -6.92 19.38
N PRO A 88 4.51 -6.01 20.29
CA PRO A 88 5.38 -4.89 20.61
C PRO A 88 6.59 -5.41 21.42
N GLY A 89 7.78 -5.44 20.81
CA GLY A 89 8.99 -5.91 21.47
C GLY A 89 10.27 -5.76 20.62
N PRO A 90 11.46 -6.04 21.18
CA PRO A 90 12.72 -5.97 20.43
C PRO A 90 12.72 -6.95 19.25
N GLY A 91 12.92 -6.44 18.03
CA GLY A 91 12.89 -7.23 16.80
C GLY A 91 11.49 -7.60 16.29
N GLU A 92 10.42 -7.07 16.90
CA GLU A 92 9.03 -7.30 16.47
C GLU A 92 8.35 -5.94 16.11
N PRO A 93 7.75 -5.80 14.91
CA PRO A 93 7.33 -4.51 14.35
C PRO A 93 6.23 -3.86 15.17
N GLN A 94 6.24 -2.52 15.23
CA GLN A 94 5.09 -1.74 15.69
C GLN A 94 4.13 -1.39 14.55
N SER A 95 4.62 -1.40 13.30
CA SER A 95 3.85 -1.08 12.10
C SER A 95 4.50 -1.75 10.89
N MET A 96 3.69 -2.37 10.03
CA MET A 96 4.13 -2.84 8.72
C MET A 96 3.12 -2.43 7.64
N THR A 97 3.57 -1.71 6.61
CA THR A 97 2.68 -1.21 5.54
C THR A 97 3.18 -1.56 4.14
N ALA A 98 2.25 -1.78 3.21
CA ALA A 98 2.47 -1.42 1.82
C ALA A 98 2.30 0.12 1.76
N GLU A 99 3.40 0.84 1.51
CA GLU A 99 3.59 2.28 1.73
C GLU A 99 2.41 3.15 1.24
N TYR A 100 2.28 3.41 -0.06
CA TYR A 100 1.21 4.24 -0.61
C TYR A 100 0.56 3.64 -1.85
N ALA A 101 -0.65 4.10 -2.17
CA ALA A 101 -1.52 3.52 -3.20
C ALA A 101 -0.93 3.54 -4.62
N THR A 102 -0.04 4.48 -4.89
CA THR A 102 0.51 4.79 -6.22
C THR A 102 1.84 4.06 -6.51
N GLN A 103 2.31 3.24 -5.57
CA GLN A 103 3.54 2.45 -5.70
C GLN A 103 3.21 0.98 -5.98
N ASN A 104 3.98 0.36 -6.88
CA ASN A 104 3.92 -1.08 -7.06
C ASN A 104 4.82 -1.80 -6.07
N HIS A 105 4.20 -2.61 -5.21
CA HIS A 105 4.90 -3.32 -4.16
C HIS A 105 5.42 -4.68 -4.61
N PHE A 106 4.93 -5.22 -5.73
CA PHE A 106 5.31 -6.53 -6.26
C PHE A 106 6.54 -6.42 -7.15
N ASN A 107 7.45 -7.38 -7.02
CA ASN A 107 8.57 -7.53 -7.93
C ASN A 107 8.11 -8.03 -9.31
N ALA A 108 9.04 -8.10 -10.27
CA ALA A 108 8.70 -8.34 -11.67
C ALA A 108 8.03 -9.69 -12.00
N ASP A 109 8.25 -10.72 -11.18
CA ASP A 109 7.60 -12.03 -11.31
C ASP A 109 6.51 -12.27 -10.24
N GLU A 110 6.20 -11.24 -9.45
CA GLU A 110 5.13 -11.21 -8.44
C GLU A 110 5.31 -12.24 -7.31
N THR A 111 6.53 -12.76 -7.14
CA THR A 111 6.89 -13.71 -6.08
C THR A 111 7.17 -13.03 -4.75
N ALA A 112 7.52 -11.74 -4.77
CA ALA A 112 7.89 -10.99 -3.59
C ALA A 112 7.22 -9.61 -3.54
N ILE A 113 7.03 -9.10 -2.32
CA ILE A 113 6.62 -7.73 -2.07
C ILE A 113 7.62 -7.01 -1.18
N PHE A 114 7.78 -5.70 -1.33
CA PHE A 114 8.39 -4.89 -0.27
C PHE A 114 7.32 -4.31 0.66
N VAL A 115 7.68 -4.12 1.92
CA VAL A 115 6.88 -3.48 2.95
C VAL A 115 7.77 -2.56 3.78
N THR A 116 7.20 -1.50 4.33
CA THR A 116 7.90 -0.69 5.34
C THR A 116 7.77 -1.36 6.69
N TYR A 117 8.85 -1.36 7.46
CA TYR A 117 8.91 -1.81 8.85
C TYR A 117 9.21 -0.60 9.73
N SER A 118 8.40 -0.35 10.74
CA SER A 118 8.72 0.61 11.80
C SER A 118 8.51 -0.04 13.17
N GLY A 119 9.54 0.03 14.02
CA GLY A 119 9.55 -0.59 15.34
C GLY A 119 10.91 -0.47 16.02
N HIS A 120 11.33 -1.53 16.70
CA HIS A 120 12.65 -1.60 17.34
C HIS A 120 13.48 -2.77 16.79
N ASP A 121 14.80 -2.64 16.80
CA ASP A 121 15.71 -3.76 16.57
C ASP A 121 15.82 -4.67 17.81
N ALA A 122 16.62 -5.74 17.70
CA ALA A 122 16.83 -6.70 18.79
C ALA A 122 17.53 -6.09 20.01
N GLN A 123 18.18 -4.93 19.85
CA GLN A 123 18.85 -4.18 20.92
C GLN A 123 17.95 -3.09 21.51
N GLY A 124 16.74 -2.91 21.00
CA GLY A 124 15.75 -1.93 21.45
C GLY A 124 15.89 -0.55 20.82
N PHE A 125 16.78 -0.35 19.84
CA PHE A 125 16.87 0.93 19.12
C PHE A 125 15.77 1.06 18.08
N ASN A 126 15.31 2.28 17.84
CA ASN A 126 14.31 2.55 16.80
C ASN A 126 14.85 2.08 15.45
N LYS A 127 14.04 1.29 14.75
CA LYS A 127 14.35 0.73 13.44
C LYS A 127 13.22 1.07 12.48
N SER A 128 13.56 1.73 11.38
CA SER A 128 12.64 2.05 10.29
C SER A 128 13.32 1.70 8.97
N VAL A 129 12.91 0.59 8.36
CA VAL A 129 13.59 -0.02 7.20
C VAL A 129 12.60 -0.61 6.22
N VAL A 130 13.10 -1.00 5.06
CA VAL A 130 12.35 -1.76 4.06
C VAL A 130 12.62 -3.25 4.23
N GLN A 131 11.58 -4.06 4.21
CA GLN A 131 11.68 -5.52 4.21
C GLN A 131 11.07 -6.08 2.94
N ILE A 132 11.60 -7.20 2.45
CA ILE A 132 11.04 -7.95 1.33
C ILE A 132 10.47 -9.25 1.87
N LEU A 133 9.22 -9.52 1.52
CA LEU A 133 8.49 -10.71 1.94
C LEU A 133 8.12 -11.56 0.71
N ASP A 134 7.99 -12.87 0.92
CA ASP A 134 7.33 -13.75 -0.04
C ASP A 134 5.86 -13.33 -0.18
N ALA A 135 5.40 -13.08 -1.40
CA ALA A 135 4.05 -12.59 -1.66
C ALA A 135 2.95 -13.63 -1.34
N GLY A 136 3.31 -14.91 -1.29
CA GLY A 136 2.43 -16.03 -1.01
C GLY A 136 2.28 -16.33 0.49
N SER A 137 3.39 -16.39 1.24
CA SER A 137 3.40 -16.76 2.65
C SER A 137 3.52 -15.56 3.60
N GLY A 138 4.09 -14.44 3.14
CA GLY A 138 4.49 -13.32 3.98
C GLY A 138 5.78 -13.57 4.76
N ASP A 139 6.55 -14.61 4.42
CA ASP A 139 7.83 -14.90 5.07
C ASP A 139 8.88 -13.86 4.69
N LEU A 140 9.74 -13.50 5.64
CA LEU A 140 10.81 -12.54 5.42
C LEU A 140 11.87 -13.16 4.50
N LEU A 141 12.11 -12.53 3.35
CA LEU A 141 13.17 -12.88 2.41
C LEU A 141 14.40 -12.00 2.62
N TYR A 142 14.21 -10.70 2.81
CA TYR A 142 15.29 -9.73 3.02
C TYR A 142 14.92 -8.65 4.03
N ASP A 143 15.87 -8.31 4.91
CA ASP A 143 15.81 -7.15 5.80
C ASP A 143 16.80 -6.11 5.27
N LEU A 144 16.33 -5.16 4.48
CA LEU A 144 17.21 -4.33 3.66
C LEU A 144 17.93 -3.27 4.51
N PRO A 145 19.21 -2.97 4.21
CA PRO A 145 19.96 -1.91 4.90
C PRO A 145 19.63 -0.51 4.33
N ILE A 146 18.35 -0.24 4.06
CA ILE A 146 17.84 1.04 3.58
C ILE A 146 16.65 1.48 4.44
N ALA A 147 16.55 2.78 4.65
CA ALA A 147 15.45 3.37 5.40
C ALA A 147 14.21 3.52 4.51
N ILE A 148 13.03 3.63 5.13
CA ILE A 148 11.75 3.78 4.42
C ILE A 148 11.76 5.02 3.49
N ASN A 149 12.40 6.10 3.91
CA ASN A 149 12.48 7.35 3.17
C ASN A 149 13.50 7.33 2.01
N ASN A 150 14.08 6.16 1.72
CA ASN A 150 14.86 5.95 0.50
C ASN A 150 13.97 5.62 -0.72
N GLU A 151 12.65 5.43 -0.51
CA GLU A 151 11.61 5.32 -1.55
C GLU A 151 11.98 4.27 -2.62
N PRO A 152 12.13 2.99 -2.25
CA PRO A 152 12.56 1.95 -3.19
C PRO A 152 11.47 1.62 -4.21
N MET A 153 11.90 1.24 -5.41
CA MET A 153 11.05 0.87 -6.54
C MET A 153 11.58 -0.39 -7.21
N TRP A 154 10.71 -1.34 -7.54
CA TRP A 154 11.10 -2.57 -8.25
C TRP A 154 11.46 -2.28 -9.70
N ASP A 155 12.54 -2.90 -10.18
CA ASP A 155 12.78 -2.99 -11.61
C ASP A 155 11.57 -3.63 -12.31
N ARG A 156 11.30 -3.18 -13.53
CA ARG A 156 10.14 -3.63 -14.31
C ARG A 156 10.29 -5.04 -14.87
N SER A 157 11.53 -5.52 -14.97
CA SER A 157 11.90 -6.74 -15.70
C SER A 157 12.72 -7.72 -14.88
N ASP A 158 13.50 -7.23 -13.91
CA ASP A 158 14.35 -8.06 -13.06
C ASP A 158 13.76 -8.17 -11.64
N PRO A 159 13.28 -9.36 -11.23
CA PRO A 159 12.64 -9.54 -9.92
C PRO A 159 13.60 -9.38 -8.74
N ASN A 160 14.91 -9.26 -8.98
CA ASN A 160 15.94 -9.13 -7.95
C ASN A 160 16.55 -7.72 -7.90
N VAL A 161 15.98 -6.73 -8.59
CA VAL A 161 16.54 -5.38 -8.65
C VAL A 161 15.58 -4.36 -8.06
N LEU A 162 16.12 -3.48 -7.22
CA LEU A 162 15.47 -2.29 -6.72
C LEU A 162 16.27 -1.04 -7.12
N TYR A 163 15.56 0.05 -7.40
CA TYR A 163 16.11 1.39 -7.48
C TYR A 163 15.68 2.16 -6.24
N PHE A 164 16.55 3.01 -5.70
CA PHE A 164 16.23 3.85 -4.55
C PHE A 164 17.17 5.06 -4.52
N HIS A 165 16.83 6.09 -3.75
CA HIS A 165 17.72 7.22 -3.54
C HIS A 165 18.28 7.27 -2.12
N ALA A 166 19.45 7.88 -1.98
CA ALA A 166 20.04 8.19 -0.69
C ALA A 166 20.75 9.55 -0.77
N GLY A 167 20.20 10.55 -0.07
CA GLY A 167 20.66 11.93 -0.22
C GLY A 167 20.37 12.41 -1.64
N ASN A 168 21.40 12.87 -2.36
CA ASN A 168 21.29 13.33 -3.74
C ASN A 168 21.76 12.29 -4.77
N ALA A 169 21.81 11.01 -4.39
CA ALA A 169 22.29 9.93 -5.25
C ALA A 169 21.18 8.91 -5.56
N LEU A 170 21.04 8.55 -6.83
CA LEU A 170 20.27 7.40 -7.28
C LEU A 170 21.15 6.15 -7.23
N ARG A 171 20.60 5.07 -6.70
CA ARG A 171 21.30 3.80 -6.47
C ARG A 171 20.49 2.62 -6.98
N LYS A 172 21.22 1.55 -7.30
CA LYS A 172 20.68 0.24 -7.64
C LYS A 172 21.03 -0.74 -6.53
N MET A 173 20.06 -1.53 -6.10
CA MET A 173 20.28 -2.71 -5.28
C MET A 173 20.01 -3.97 -6.10
N VAL A 174 20.90 -4.94 -6.03
CA VAL A 174 20.70 -6.29 -6.57
C VAL A 174 20.64 -7.27 -5.41
N LEU A 175 19.53 -7.98 -5.30
CA LEU A 175 19.28 -9.01 -4.31
C LEU A 175 19.99 -10.30 -4.72
N GLY A 176 20.66 -10.93 -3.76
CA GLY A 176 21.39 -12.17 -3.93
C GLY A 176 20.83 -13.29 -3.04
N PRO A 177 21.34 -14.52 -3.16
CA PRO A 177 20.87 -15.63 -2.34
C PRO A 177 21.07 -15.37 -0.84
N GLU A 178 20.29 -16.09 -0.02
CA GLU A 178 20.43 -16.12 1.44
C GLU A 178 20.34 -14.72 2.11
N GLY A 179 19.51 -13.84 1.57
CA GLY A 179 19.29 -12.50 2.16
C GLY A 179 20.41 -11.50 1.86
N THR A 180 21.36 -11.83 0.97
CA THR A 180 22.44 -10.93 0.60
C THR A 180 21.99 -9.86 -0.40
N SER A 181 22.67 -8.72 -0.44
CA SER A 181 22.42 -7.70 -1.46
C SER A 181 23.69 -6.91 -1.80
N THR A 182 23.74 -6.37 -3.01
CA THR A 182 24.79 -5.46 -3.47
C THR A 182 24.18 -4.12 -3.85
N ASN A 183 24.90 -3.03 -3.56
CA ASN A 183 24.44 -1.66 -3.80
C ASN A 183 25.47 -0.92 -4.67
N SER A 184 25.03 -0.33 -5.78
CA SER A 184 25.86 0.47 -6.67
C SER A 184 25.28 1.86 -6.91
N LEU A 185 26.17 2.84 -7.09
CA LEU A 185 25.81 4.20 -7.49
C LEU A 185 25.44 4.21 -8.98
N ILE A 186 24.29 4.80 -9.30
CA ILE A 186 23.91 5.10 -10.69
C ILE A 186 24.33 6.53 -11.04
N HIS A 187 23.91 7.49 -10.23
CA HIS A 187 24.13 8.90 -10.51
C HIS A 187 24.09 9.74 -9.24
N THR A 188 24.86 10.82 -9.21
CA THR A 188 24.84 11.83 -8.13
C THR A 188 24.43 13.18 -8.72
N PHE A 189 23.32 13.73 -8.25
CA PHE A 189 22.83 15.05 -8.65
C PHE A 189 23.47 16.13 -7.76
N VAL A 190 24.69 16.53 -8.12
CA VAL A 190 25.55 17.43 -7.30
C VAL A 190 24.96 18.83 -7.09
N GLU A 191 24.02 19.24 -7.91
CA GLU A 191 23.28 20.50 -7.79
C GLU A 191 22.22 20.49 -6.66
N TYR A 192 21.88 19.31 -6.12
CA TYR A 192 20.92 19.12 -5.06
C TYR A 192 21.58 18.59 -3.79
N THR A 193 20.98 18.90 -2.65
CA THR A 193 21.39 18.33 -1.36
C THR A 193 20.68 17.01 -1.07
N SER A 194 19.46 16.85 -1.60
CA SER A 194 18.76 15.57 -1.65
C SER A 194 17.83 15.49 -2.87
N ILE A 195 17.41 14.29 -3.23
CA ILE A 195 16.34 14.02 -4.18
C ILE A 195 15.23 13.22 -3.49
N SER A 196 14.04 13.19 -4.09
CA SER A 196 12.91 12.37 -3.64
C SER A 196 11.92 12.20 -4.78
N SER A 197 11.19 11.09 -4.79
CA SER A 197 10.05 10.83 -5.66
C SER A 197 8.71 11.08 -4.94
N THR A 198 8.75 11.85 -3.85
CA THR A 198 7.63 12.22 -2.96
C THR A 198 6.94 11.06 -2.24
N GLY A 199 7.48 9.85 -2.29
CA GLY A 199 6.84 8.65 -1.73
C GLY A 199 5.52 8.24 -2.43
N GLU A 200 5.16 8.90 -3.53
CA GLU A 200 3.91 8.66 -4.27
C GLU A 200 4.16 8.40 -5.77
N SER A 201 5.26 7.73 -6.11
CA SER A 201 5.66 7.44 -7.49
C SER A 201 6.32 6.07 -7.65
N ASP A 202 6.38 5.60 -8.89
CA ASP A 202 7.11 4.40 -9.31
C ASP A 202 7.90 4.68 -10.60
N ILE A 203 8.66 3.70 -11.07
CA ILE A 203 9.32 3.72 -12.37
C ILE A 203 8.24 3.76 -13.47
N SER A 204 8.47 4.54 -14.53
CA SER A 204 7.58 4.60 -15.68
C SER A 204 7.24 3.19 -16.21
N PRO A 205 6.05 2.97 -16.79
CA PRO A 205 5.61 1.63 -17.18
C PRO A 205 6.56 0.89 -18.13
N ASP A 206 7.27 1.63 -19.00
CA ASP A 206 8.33 1.12 -19.90
C ASP A 206 9.64 0.73 -19.19
N GLY A 207 9.78 1.02 -17.90
CA GLY A 207 10.94 0.71 -17.06
C GLY A 207 12.16 1.58 -17.26
N LYS A 208 12.00 2.73 -17.91
CA LYS A 208 13.15 3.53 -18.34
C LYS A 208 13.33 4.82 -17.59
N LYS A 209 12.34 5.31 -16.85
CA LYS A 209 12.37 6.67 -16.32
C LYS A 209 11.86 6.72 -14.88
N ILE A 210 12.44 7.64 -14.12
CA ILE A 210 12.00 7.96 -12.76
C ILE A 210 11.85 9.47 -12.68
N ILE A 211 10.80 9.94 -12.02
CA ILE A 211 10.59 11.36 -11.72
C ILE A 211 11.20 11.68 -10.35
N PHE A 212 11.93 12.79 -10.26
CA PHE A 212 12.52 13.27 -9.02
C PHE A 212 12.21 14.74 -8.77
N VAL A 213 12.13 15.07 -7.49
CA VAL A 213 12.20 16.41 -6.92
C VAL A 213 13.58 16.60 -6.33
N GLY A 214 14.35 17.53 -6.88
CA GLY A 214 15.62 18.00 -6.32
C GLY A 214 15.38 19.04 -5.23
N ARG A 215 16.02 18.86 -4.08
CA ARG A 215 15.95 19.78 -2.94
C ARG A 215 17.26 20.52 -2.74
N VAL A 216 17.17 21.74 -2.23
CA VAL A 216 18.33 22.57 -1.90
C VAL A 216 18.26 23.09 -0.48
N ARG A 217 19.43 23.33 0.11
CA ARG A 217 19.52 24.04 1.40
C ARG A 217 19.04 25.47 1.27
N THR A 218 18.30 25.89 2.29
CA THR A 218 17.85 27.28 2.42
C THR A 218 18.82 28.03 3.32
N ARG A 219 18.96 29.35 3.12
CA ARG A 219 19.73 30.21 4.05
C ARG A 219 18.94 30.53 5.33
N GLU A 220 17.68 30.14 5.41
CA GLU A 220 16.83 30.43 6.56
C GLU A 220 17.12 29.46 7.70
N LYS A 221 17.36 29.98 8.90
CA LYS A 221 17.79 29.22 10.08
C LYS A 221 16.81 28.10 10.53
N ARG A 222 15.60 28.01 9.96
CA ARG A 222 14.55 27.06 10.35
C ARG A 222 14.12 26.07 9.25
N ALA A 223 14.40 26.31 7.97
CA ALA A 223 14.05 25.38 6.89
C ALA A 223 15.28 24.56 6.49
N ARG A 224 15.26 23.25 6.79
CA ARG A 224 16.41 22.34 6.61
C ARG A 224 16.75 22.15 5.12
N GLU A 225 15.74 21.98 4.28
CA GLU A 225 15.83 21.91 2.81
C GLU A 225 14.48 22.38 2.23
N ARG A 226 14.45 22.73 0.94
CA ARG A 226 13.22 23.05 0.21
C ARG A 226 13.26 22.43 -1.19
N ASP A 227 12.10 22.00 -1.66
CA ASP A 227 11.92 21.53 -3.04
C ASP A 227 12.29 22.65 -4.02
N ARG A 228 12.91 22.31 -5.13
CA ARG A 228 13.38 23.30 -6.10
C ARG A 228 13.02 22.92 -7.51
N ASP A 229 13.52 21.78 -7.96
CA ASP A 229 13.42 21.38 -9.36
C ASP A 229 12.72 20.02 -9.47
N VAL A 230 11.75 19.90 -10.36
CA VAL A 230 11.17 18.61 -10.76
C VAL A 230 11.76 18.22 -12.11
N PHE A 231 12.17 16.95 -12.26
CA PHE A 231 12.78 16.46 -13.49
C PHE A 231 12.63 14.96 -13.67
N VAL A 232 12.64 14.53 -14.94
CA VAL A 232 12.68 13.11 -15.30
C VAL A 232 14.13 12.68 -15.50
N TYR A 233 14.51 11.55 -14.89
CA TYR A 233 15.78 10.88 -15.12
C TYR A 233 15.54 9.59 -15.92
N THR A 234 16.18 9.47 -17.08
CA THR A 234 16.22 8.23 -17.86
C THR A 234 17.31 7.32 -17.31
N LEU A 235 16.93 6.11 -16.91
CA LEU A 235 17.82 5.09 -16.38
C LEU A 235 18.89 4.66 -17.41
N PRO A 236 20.08 4.24 -16.95
CA PRO A 236 21.12 3.73 -17.83
C PRO A 236 20.68 2.55 -18.68
N ASP A 237 21.14 2.52 -19.93
CA ASP A 237 21.01 1.38 -20.84
C ASP A 237 22.29 1.18 -21.67
N ARG A 238 22.27 0.25 -22.65
CA ARG A 238 23.44 -0.01 -23.51
C ARG A 238 23.85 1.19 -24.36
N ALA A 239 22.90 2.02 -24.78
CA ALA A 239 23.16 3.20 -25.60
C ALA A 239 23.58 4.41 -24.76
N ASN A 240 23.13 4.47 -23.51
CA ASN A 240 23.42 5.53 -22.57
C ASN A 240 23.78 4.96 -21.18
N PRO A 241 25.02 4.53 -20.96
CA PRO A 241 25.43 3.82 -19.74
C PRO A 241 25.47 4.69 -18.48
N GLU A 242 25.37 6.01 -18.60
CA GLU A 242 25.34 6.96 -17.47
C GLU A 242 23.91 7.41 -17.11
N GLY A 243 22.91 6.99 -17.87
CA GLY A 243 21.56 7.54 -17.81
C GLY A 243 21.52 9.00 -18.23
N LYS A 244 20.36 9.66 -18.13
CA LYS A 244 20.21 11.04 -18.60
C LYS A 244 19.21 11.81 -17.77
N LYS A 245 19.65 12.89 -17.15
CA LYS A 245 18.77 13.90 -16.56
C LYS A 245 18.11 14.73 -17.68
N GLY A 246 16.79 14.87 -17.61
CA GLY A 246 16.02 15.74 -18.50
C GLY A 246 16.07 17.22 -18.08
N PRO A 247 15.35 18.09 -18.81
CA PRO A 247 15.07 19.45 -18.38
C PRO A 247 14.34 19.49 -17.03
N VAL A 248 14.41 20.65 -16.36
CA VAL A 248 13.83 20.86 -15.04
C VAL A 248 12.64 21.83 -15.10
N LEU A 249 11.65 21.61 -14.23
CA LEU A 249 10.68 22.63 -13.81
C LEU A 249 11.11 23.18 -12.45
N ASP A 250 11.44 24.47 -12.39
CA ASP A 250 11.65 25.16 -11.11
C ASP A 250 10.27 25.45 -10.47
N ILE A 251 9.99 24.81 -9.34
CA ILE A 251 8.74 24.96 -8.58
C ILE A 251 8.85 26.03 -7.49
N ALA A 252 9.94 26.80 -7.46
CA ALA A 252 10.18 27.96 -6.61
C ALA A 252 10.06 27.72 -5.09
N GLY A 253 10.17 26.47 -4.63
CA GLY A 253 9.93 26.11 -3.22
C GLY A 253 8.49 25.81 -2.87
N SER A 254 7.60 25.68 -3.86
CA SER A 254 6.24 25.20 -3.65
C SER A 254 6.27 23.76 -3.13
N ALA A 255 5.46 23.45 -2.12
CA ALA A 255 5.38 22.09 -1.60
C ALA A 255 4.69 21.17 -2.61
N LEU A 256 5.46 20.21 -3.14
CA LEU A 256 4.94 19.15 -3.99
C LEU A 256 4.47 17.99 -3.11
N ASP A 257 3.27 17.52 -3.38
CA ASP A 257 2.65 16.41 -2.65
C ASP A 257 2.85 15.09 -3.41
N LYS A 258 2.61 15.12 -4.72
CA LYS A 258 2.80 13.96 -5.61
C LYS A 258 3.56 14.31 -6.87
N ALA A 259 4.35 13.35 -7.33
CA ALA A 259 5.01 13.37 -8.64
C ALA A 259 4.89 11.99 -9.27
N GLN A 260 3.96 11.79 -10.21
CA GLN A 260 3.77 10.50 -10.89
C GLN A 260 4.28 10.57 -12.33
N ILE A 261 4.73 9.44 -12.87
CA ILE A 261 5.27 9.34 -14.23
C ILE A 261 4.62 8.20 -15.00
N THR A 262 4.29 8.48 -16.26
CA THR A 262 3.82 7.49 -17.22
C THR A 262 4.82 7.35 -18.38
N ASN A 263 4.51 6.60 -19.42
CA ASN A 263 5.39 6.46 -20.60
C ASN A 263 5.59 7.78 -21.34
N HIS A 264 4.60 8.67 -21.35
CA HIS A 264 4.65 9.95 -22.07
C HIS A 264 4.42 11.20 -21.20
N PHE A 265 3.85 11.05 -20.01
CA PHE A 265 3.42 12.18 -19.19
C PHE A 265 3.99 12.15 -17.78
N VAL A 266 3.85 13.29 -17.10
CA VAL A 266 4.13 13.47 -15.68
C VAL A 266 2.96 14.21 -15.05
N VAL A 267 2.47 13.70 -13.92
CA VAL A 267 1.39 14.32 -13.14
C VAL A 267 1.98 14.88 -11.85
N LEU A 268 1.82 16.19 -11.63
CA LEU A 268 2.29 16.87 -10.43
C LEU A 268 1.11 17.40 -9.64
N GLY A 269 1.06 17.08 -8.35
CA GLY A 269 0.08 17.64 -7.41
C GLY A 269 0.76 18.51 -6.36
N PHE A 270 0.26 19.75 -6.23
CA PHE A 270 0.76 20.75 -5.31
C PHE A 270 -0.25 20.96 -4.18
N ASN A 271 0.24 20.95 -2.94
CA ASN A 271 -0.55 21.27 -1.75
C ASN A 271 -0.35 22.72 -1.27
N ASP A 272 0.50 23.48 -1.94
CA ASP A 272 0.88 24.82 -1.50
C ASP A 272 0.03 25.92 -2.14
N PHE A 273 -0.66 26.73 -1.34
CA PHE A 273 -1.37 27.95 -1.80
C PHE A 273 -0.43 29.14 -2.11
N ARG A 274 0.90 28.94 -2.15
CA ARG A 274 1.89 29.96 -2.55
C ARG A 274 2.04 30.06 -4.07
N CYS A 275 3.28 30.11 -4.58
CA CYS A 275 3.59 30.56 -5.95
C CYS A 275 2.91 29.72 -7.03
N MET A 276 2.84 28.40 -6.84
CA MET A 276 2.14 27.52 -7.78
C MET A 276 0.64 27.44 -7.49
N GLY A 277 0.19 27.61 -6.23
CA GLY A 277 -1.19 27.34 -5.84
C GLY A 277 -1.48 25.84 -5.75
N ALA A 278 -2.49 25.47 -4.95
CA ALA A 278 -2.95 24.09 -4.89
C ALA A 278 -3.55 23.70 -6.25
N ARG A 279 -3.09 22.58 -6.81
CA ARG A 279 -3.55 22.07 -8.11
C ARG A 279 -2.97 20.69 -8.43
N THR A 280 -3.59 20.01 -9.39
CA THR A 280 -2.98 18.89 -10.12
C THR A 280 -2.80 19.28 -11.57
N SER A 281 -1.60 19.09 -12.11
CA SER A 281 -1.21 19.54 -13.45
C SER A 281 -0.46 18.46 -14.22
N LEU A 282 -0.66 18.44 -15.54
CA LEU A 282 -0.05 17.51 -16.47
C LEU A 282 1.12 18.15 -17.21
N TYR A 283 2.23 17.43 -17.32
CA TYR A 283 3.44 17.86 -18.01
C TYR A 283 3.92 16.78 -18.99
N ASP A 284 4.69 17.19 -20.00
CA ASP A 284 5.51 16.25 -20.77
C ASP A 284 6.80 15.88 -20.02
N HIS A 285 7.58 14.92 -20.53
CA HIS A 285 8.87 14.53 -19.91
C HIS A 285 9.98 15.59 -20.02
N LYS A 286 9.75 16.68 -20.75
CA LYS A 286 10.61 17.87 -20.77
C LYS A 286 10.15 18.92 -19.76
N MET A 287 9.16 18.58 -18.93
CA MET A 287 8.55 19.45 -17.93
C MET A 287 7.84 20.68 -18.51
N ASN A 288 7.36 20.61 -19.75
CA ASN A 288 6.45 21.63 -20.29
C ASN A 288 5.03 21.35 -19.78
N LEU A 289 4.36 22.38 -19.25
CA LEU A 289 2.96 22.28 -18.84
C LEU A 289 2.08 22.02 -20.06
N LEU A 290 1.23 20.99 -19.96
CA LEU A 290 0.23 20.66 -20.98
C LEU A 290 -1.14 21.25 -20.58
N TRP A 291 -1.63 20.93 -19.38
CA TRP A 291 -2.84 21.54 -18.81
C TRP A 291 -2.97 21.29 -17.30
N GLU A 292 -3.94 21.94 -16.67
CA GLU A 292 -4.35 21.73 -15.28
C GLU A 292 -5.56 20.80 -15.21
N MET A 293 -5.49 19.76 -14.38
CA MET A 293 -6.53 18.73 -14.21
C MET A 293 -7.34 18.90 -12.92
N GLY A 294 -6.74 19.48 -11.88
CA GLY A 294 -7.27 19.51 -10.51
C GLY A 294 -7.03 20.85 -9.82
N ARG A 295 -7.91 21.24 -8.89
CA ARG A 295 -7.67 22.39 -7.97
C ARG A 295 -6.94 21.97 -6.69
N TYR A 296 -6.85 20.68 -6.44
CA TYR A 296 -6.14 20.11 -5.32
C TYR A 296 -5.28 18.94 -5.80
N SER A 297 -4.26 18.58 -5.04
CA SER A 297 -3.44 17.38 -5.29
C SER A 297 -4.31 16.11 -5.22
N GLY A 298 -5.14 16.03 -4.18
CA GLY A 298 -6.13 14.97 -3.98
C GLY A 298 -5.51 13.59 -3.78
N HIS A 299 -6.35 12.57 -3.60
CA HIS A 299 -5.91 11.18 -3.77
C HIS A 299 -6.19 10.75 -5.20
N GLY A 300 -5.15 10.25 -5.88
CA GLY A 300 -5.26 9.91 -7.29
C GLY A 300 -4.00 9.25 -7.82
N ASP A 301 -4.18 8.44 -8.86
CA ASP A 301 -3.14 7.60 -9.43
C ASP A 301 -3.20 7.55 -10.95
N ALA A 302 -2.02 7.50 -11.57
CA ALA A 302 -1.87 7.38 -13.00
C ALA A 302 -1.69 5.91 -13.40
N GLY A 303 -2.30 5.51 -14.51
CA GLY A 303 -2.22 4.13 -14.97
C GLY A 303 -2.59 3.99 -16.44
N MET A 304 -3.02 2.79 -16.81
CA MET A 304 -3.38 2.47 -18.19
C MET A 304 -4.76 1.83 -18.24
N ASP A 305 -5.64 2.37 -19.08
CA ASP A 305 -6.96 1.78 -19.28
C ASP A 305 -6.92 0.58 -20.25
N SER A 306 -8.06 -0.09 -20.44
CA SER A 306 -8.17 -1.28 -21.31
C SER A 306 -7.86 -1.01 -22.77
N GLU A 307 -7.94 0.25 -23.21
CA GLU A 307 -7.64 0.69 -24.57
C GLU A 307 -6.16 1.08 -24.74
N ARG A 308 -5.35 0.93 -23.68
CA ARG A 308 -3.94 1.32 -23.62
C ARG A 308 -3.72 2.83 -23.59
N ASN A 309 -4.74 3.60 -23.24
CA ASN A 309 -4.57 5.03 -23.01
C ASN A 309 -3.94 5.25 -21.64
N GLU A 310 -3.02 6.19 -21.54
CA GLU A 310 -2.51 6.67 -20.27
C GLU A 310 -3.55 7.58 -19.63
N VAL A 311 -3.89 7.29 -18.39
CA VAL A 311 -5.02 7.90 -17.70
C VAL A 311 -4.62 8.31 -16.28
N TYR A 312 -5.33 9.28 -15.73
CA TYR A 312 -5.22 9.65 -14.32
C TYR A 312 -6.59 9.56 -13.65
N TYR A 313 -6.64 8.87 -12.51
CA TYR A 313 -7.85 8.72 -11.72
C TYR A 313 -7.79 9.58 -10.47
N THR A 314 -8.87 10.27 -10.14
CA THR A 314 -8.95 11.14 -8.95
C THR A 314 -10.39 11.29 -8.47
N SER A 315 -10.59 11.70 -7.22
CA SER A 315 -11.92 12.09 -6.76
C SER A 315 -12.40 13.36 -7.48
N SER A 316 -13.69 13.43 -7.80
CA SER A 316 -14.29 14.63 -8.36
C SER A 316 -14.28 15.82 -7.39
N ALA A 317 -14.14 15.57 -6.09
CA ALA A 317 -13.92 16.60 -5.08
C ALA A 317 -12.60 17.38 -5.28
N ASP A 318 -11.61 16.75 -5.94
CA ASP A 318 -10.30 17.34 -6.23
C ASP A 318 -10.26 18.07 -7.59
N ALA A 319 -11.25 17.81 -8.45
CA ALA A 319 -11.37 18.38 -9.78
C ALA A 319 -12.02 19.78 -9.77
N PRO A 320 -11.77 20.63 -10.79
CA PRO A 320 -12.38 21.96 -10.88
C PRO A 320 -13.92 21.91 -10.91
N VAL A 321 -14.59 22.41 -9.87
CA VAL A 321 -16.06 22.35 -9.70
C VAL A 321 -16.84 23.11 -10.79
N ASP A 322 -16.17 23.95 -11.57
CA ASP A 322 -16.75 24.82 -12.59
C ASP A 322 -16.78 24.24 -14.01
N ASP A 323 -16.17 23.08 -14.26
CA ASP A 323 -16.28 22.43 -15.56
C ASP A 323 -17.61 21.66 -15.69
N ARG A 324 -18.44 22.10 -16.64
CA ARG A 324 -19.73 21.48 -16.97
C ARG A 324 -19.61 20.02 -17.39
N ASN A 325 -18.43 19.59 -17.85
CA ASN A 325 -18.19 18.23 -18.33
C ASN A 325 -18.34 17.16 -17.25
N TYR A 326 -18.16 17.51 -15.97
CA TYR A 326 -18.28 16.54 -14.86
C TYR A 326 -19.05 17.08 -13.64
N GLN A 327 -19.85 18.14 -13.80
CA GLN A 327 -20.79 18.61 -12.76
C GLN A 327 -21.80 17.57 -12.30
N HIS A 328 -22.11 16.58 -13.15
CA HIS A 328 -22.98 15.46 -12.81
C HIS A 328 -22.28 14.36 -11.99
N CYS A 329 -20.96 14.46 -11.81
CA CYS A 329 -20.13 13.52 -11.05
C CYS A 329 -20.01 13.94 -9.59
N VAL A 330 -21.11 13.93 -8.84
CA VAL A 330 -21.10 14.39 -7.44
C VAL A 330 -20.40 13.34 -6.56
N ASN A 331 -19.24 13.72 -5.98
CA ASN A 331 -18.36 12.85 -5.19
C ASN A 331 -18.12 11.47 -5.81
N SER A 332 -17.66 11.47 -7.06
CA SER A 332 -17.37 10.27 -7.86
C SER A 332 -15.86 10.10 -8.06
N ILE A 333 -15.45 9.02 -8.69
CA ILE A 333 -14.11 8.84 -9.24
C ILE A 333 -14.13 9.26 -10.71
N LEU A 334 -13.23 10.16 -11.10
CA LEU A 334 -13.03 10.61 -12.46
C LEU A 334 -11.87 9.87 -13.10
N LYS A 335 -11.96 9.63 -14.41
CA LYS A 335 -10.85 9.20 -15.26
C LYS A 335 -10.54 10.31 -16.27
N PHE A 336 -9.33 10.85 -16.25
CA PHE A 336 -8.80 11.77 -17.24
C PHE A 336 -7.98 10.99 -18.26
N ASP A 337 -8.28 11.12 -19.55
CA ASP A 337 -7.35 10.76 -20.62
C ASP A 337 -6.22 11.80 -20.65
N LEU A 338 -4.97 11.36 -20.46
CA LEU A 338 -3.83 12.27 -20.37
C LEU A 338 -3.41 12.86 -21.73
N ALA A 339 -3.72 12.20 -22.83
CA ALA A 339 -3.38 12.68 -24.17
C ALA A 339 -4.43 13.66 -24.72
N HIS A 340 -5.72 13.40 -24.45
CA HIS A 340 -6.84 14.12 -25.05
C HIS A 340 -7.63 15.00 -24.09
N GLY A 341 -7.49 14.80 -22.78
CA GLY A 341 -8.13 15.62 -21.75
C GLY A 341 -9.61 15.30 -21.54
N SER A 342 -10.14 14.27 -22.21
CA SER A 342 -11.51 13.81 -21.99
C SER A 342 -11.67 13.22 -20.60
N VAL A 343 -12.77 13.57 -19.93
CA VAL A 343 -13.09 13.12 -18.57
C VAL A 343 -14.24 12.12 -18.61
N THR A 344 -14.10 11.00 -17.91
CA THR A 344 -15.14 9.99 -17.73
C THR A 344 -15.54 9.91 -16.26
N CYS A 345 -16.85 10.00 -15.98
CA CYS A 345 -17.43 9.69 -14.68
C CYS A 345 -17.46 8.18 -14.49
N LEU A 346 -16.83 7.63 -13.45
CA LEU A 346 -16.83 6.17 -13.27
C LEU A 346 -18.08 5.65 -12.56
N GLU A 347 -18.68 6.45 -11.69
CA GLU A 347 -19.98 6.18 -11.07
C GLU A 347 -20.81 7.46 -11.02
N THR A 348 -22.10 7.36 -11.32
CA THR A 348 -23.02 8.51 -11.24
C THR A 348 -23.93 8.38 -10.03
N GLY A 349 -24.14 9.49 -9.32
CA GLY A 349 -25.04 9.57 -8.18
C GLY A 349 -25.01 10.96 -7.57
N ASP A 350 -25.95 11.25 -6.67
CA ASP A 350 -26.00 12.51 -5.93
C ASP A 350 -26.09 12.23 -4.41
N PRO A 351 -24.97 11.92 -3.75
CA PRO A 351 -23.62 11.70 -4.31
C PRO A 351 -23.39 10.23 -4.75
N ALA A 352 -22.38 9.98 -5.59
CA ALA A 352 -21.96 8.63 -5.98
C ALA A 352 -21.34 7.85 -4.81
N PHE A 353 -20.41 8.49 -4.09
CA PHE A 353 -19.91 8.03 -2.79
C PHE A 353 -20.36 9.00 -1.70
N ASP A 354 -20.67 8.50 -0.50
CA ASP A 354 -21.09 9.38 0.61
C ASP A 354 -19.93 10.32 1.02
N TRP A 355 -20.23 11.60 1.28
CA TRP A 355 -19.24 12.62 1.64
C TRP A 355 -18.53 12.36 2.98
N SER A 356 -19.05 11.48 3.82
CA SER A 356 -18.38 11.03 5.06
C SER A 356 -17.23 10.05 4.80
N LEU A 357 -17.05 9.57 3.57
CA LEU A 357 -16.00 8.62 3.20
C LEU A 357 -14.82 9.33 2.54
N ALA A 358 -13.63 9.04 3.03
CA ALA A 358 -12.37 9.33 2.36
C ALA A 358 -11.95 8.13 1.50
N ASN A 359 -11.06 8.34 0.53
CA ASN A 359 -10.64 7.28 -0.38
C ASN A 359 -9.15 7.33 -0.72
N HIS A 360 -8.60 6.19 -1.13
CA HIS A 360 -7.33 6.08 -1.85
C HIS A 360 -7.58 5.31 -3.13
N ILE A 361 -6.87 5.68 -4.20
CA ILE A 361 -7.05 5.15 -5.54
C ILE A 361 -5.74 4.52 -6.00
N ALA A 362 -5.81 3.34 -6.59
CA ALA A 362 -4.68 2.64 -7.19
C ALA A 362 -5.04 2.16 -8.60
N ALA A 363 -4.21 2.49 -9.57
CA ALA A 363 -4.39 2.19 -10.97
C ALA A 363 -3.35 1.17 -11.44
N PRO A 364 -3.75 0.10 -12.14
CA PRO A 364 -2.79 -0.75 -12.84
C PRO A 364 -2.07 0.06 -13.93
N ASP A 365 -0.78 -0.20 -14.08
CA ASP A 365 0.05 0.43 -15.11
C ASP A 365 0.20 -0.40 -16.40
N GLN A 366 -0.40 -1.59 -16.43
CA GLN A 366 -0.74 -2.35 -17.64
C GLN A 366 -2.22 -2.21 -18.00
N PRO A 367 -2.63 -2.51 -19.24
CA PRO A 367 -4.00 -2.31 -19.70
C PRO A 367 -5.02 -3.02 -18.81
N SER A 368 -5.86 -2.25 -18.13
CA SER A 368 -6.87 -2.77 -17.21
C SER A 368 -8.25 -2.13 -17.45
N PRO A 369 -9.34 -2.92 -17.45
CA PRO A 369 -10.69 -2.39 -17.46
C PRO A 369 -11.17 -1.91 -16.07
N TRP A 370 -10.28 -1.93 -15.07
CA TRP A 370 -10.58 -1.66 -13.66
C TRP A 370 -9.57 -0.69 -13.03
N VAL A 371 -10.09 0.17 -12.16
CA VAL A 371 -9.32 0.92 -11.15
C VAL A 371 -9.72 0.45 -9.75
N TYR A 372 -8.83 0.52 -8.78
CA TYR A 372 -9.05 0.05 -7.41
C TYR A 372 -9.18 1.21 -6.45
N VAL A 373 -10.14 1.10 -5.51
CA VAL A 373 -10.43 2.16 -4.54
C VAL A 373 -10.64 1.55 -3.16
N SER A 374 -9.94 2.06 -2.15
CA SER A 374 -10.30 1.82 -0.75
C SER A 374 -11.04 3.02 -0.21
N THR A 375 -12.27 2.81 0.24
CA THR A 375 -13.09 3.81 0.92
C THR A 375 -13.07 3.56 2.42
N HIS A 376 -12.95 4.62 3.21
CA HIS A 376 -12.91 4.50 4.66
C HIS A 376 -13.62 5.67 5.36
N ALA A 377 -14.19 5.39 6.52
CA ALA A 377 -14.93 6.38 7.31
C ALA A 377 -14.07 6.90 8.48
N PRO A 378 -13.61 8.16 8.45
CA PRO A 378 -12.72 8.72 9.48
C PRO A 378 -13.32 8.76 10.88
N CYS A 379 -14.64 8.67 11.01
CA CYS A 379 -15.30 8.80 12.31
C CYS A 379 -15.56 7.48 13.05
N ASP A 380 -15.07 6.36 12.51
CA ASP A 380 -15.27 4.99 13.03
C ASP A 380 -16.75 4.61 13.20
N PRO A 381 -17.44 4.25 12.11
CA PRO A 381 -18.86 4.00 12.14
C PRO A 381 -19.19 2.78 13.00
N ASP A 382 -20.24 2.90 13.80
CA ASP A 382 -20.75 1.85 14.68
C ASP A 382 -22.23 1.62 14.33
N PRO A 383 -22.66 0.36 14.11
CA PRO A 383 -24.07 0.02 13.86
C PRO A 383 -25.06 0.57 14.90
N GLY A 384 -24.61 0.86 16.13
CA GLY A 384 -25.43 1.41 17.21
C GLY A 384 -25.45 2.94 17.33
N ARG A 385 -24.70 3.69 16.49
CA ARG A 385 -24.63 5.15 16.60
C ARG A 385 -25.86 5.84 16.00
N THR A 386 -26.37 6.83 16.72
CA THR A 386 -27.47 7.70 16.27
C THR A 386 -27.00 8.90 15.46
N ASP A 387 -25.70 9.22 15.48
CA ASP A 387 -25.12 10.31 14.69
C ASP A 387 -25.15 9.94 13.20
N PRO A 388 -25.92 10.66 12.36
CA PRO A 388 -26.05 10.34 10.94
C PRO A 388 -24.74 10.43 10.16
N SER A 389 -23.77 11.23 10.61
CA SER A 389 -22.46 11.39 9.99
C SER A 389 -21.53 10.19 10.20
N CYS A 390 -21.88 9.31 11.15
CA CYS A 390 -21.12 8.12 11.52
C CYS A 390 -21.93 6.82 11.45
N GLN A 391 -23.02 6.85 10.70
CA GLN A 391 -23.74 5.64 10.33
C GLN A 391 -22.99 4.88 9.25
N TRP A 392 -23.22 3.57 9.19
CA TRP A 392 -22.68 2.74 8.12
C TRP A 392 -23.35 3.08 6.79
N LYS A 393 -22.62 3.74 5.89
CA LYS A 393 -23.07 4.11 4.54
C LYS A 393 -22.70 3.01 3.54
N PRO A 394 -23.30 3.00 2.33
CA PRO A 394 -22.79 2.18 1.23
C PRO A 394 -21.29 2.43 1.02
N TYR A 395 -20.54 1.37 0.71
CA TYR A 395 -19.08 1.42 0.53
C TYR A 395 -18.26 1.78 1.77
N THR A 396 -18.83 1.71 2.97
CA THR A 396 -18.07 2.01 4.20
C THR A 396 -17.02 0.94 4.48
N ASN A 397 -15.76 1.36 4.58
CA ASN A 397 -14.61 0.53 4.97
C ASN A 397 -14.36 -0.68 4.04
N GLU A 398 -14.36 -0.42 2.73
CA GLU A 398 -14.31 -1.44 1.69
C GLU A 398 -13.17 -1.26 0.70
N ILE A 399 -12.75 -2.37 0.11
CA ILE A 399 -11.91 -2.43 -1.08
C ILE A 399 -12.81 -2.69 -2.29
N LEU A 400 -12.74 -1.81 -3.27
CA LEU A 400 -13.57 -1.80 -4.48
C LEU A 400 -12.69 -1.95 -5.71
N ARG A 401 -13.26 -2.51 -6.78
CA ARG A 401 -12.81 -2.24 -8.14
C ARG A 401 -13.95 -1.63 -8.95
N ILE A 402 -13.65 -0.59 -9.71
CA ILE A 402 -14.61 0.20 -10.48
C ILE A 402 -14.26 0.08 -11.96
N ARG A 403 -15.25 -0.18 -12.82
CA ARG A 403 -15.01 -0.23 -14.27
C ARG A 403 -14.57 1.13 -14.78
N SER A 404 -13.49 1.15 -15.55
CA SER A 404 -12.90 2.38 -16.09
C SER A 404 -13.60 2.92 -17.35
N ASP A 405 -14.66 2.26 -17.82
CA ASP A 405 -15.41 2.60 -19.03
C ASP A 405 -16.61 3.54 -18.78
N GLY A 406 -16.82 3.97 -17.54
CA GLY A 406 -17.94 4.84 -17.15
C GLY A 406 -19.29 4.14 -17.06
N SER A 407 -19.31 2.79 -17.06
CA SER A 407 -20.56 2.02 -16.93
C SER A 407 -21.21 2.06 -15.54
N GLY A 408 -20.55 2.64 -14.53
CA GLY A 408 -20.99 2.59 -13.14
C GLY A 408 -20.76 1.24 -12.46
N LYS A 409 -20.20 0.24 -13.16
CA LYS A 409 -20.07 -1.10 -12.58
C LYS A 409 -18.98 -1.12 -11.50
N ILE A 410 -19.40 -1.34 -10.26
CA ILE A 410 -18.55 -1.53 -9.08
C ILE A 410 -18.61 -2.98 -8.61
N GLU A 411 -17.45 -3.55 -8.30
CA GLU A 411 -17.34 -4.83 -7.60
C GLU A 411 -16.68 -4.63 -6.24
N ARG A 412 -17.39 -5.04 -5.18
CA ARG A 412 -16.97 -4.91 -3.78
C ARG A 412 -16.18 -6.16 -3.40
N LEU A 413 -14.90 -5.99 -3.07
CA LEU A 413 -13.98 -7.10 -2.86
C LEU A 413 -13.94 -7.55 -1.40
N ALA A 414 -13.79 -6.63 -0.45
CA ALA A 414 -13.60 -6.96 0.96
C ALA A 414 -13.94 -5.77 1.86
N HIS A 415 -14.38 -6.05 3.09
CA HIS A 415 -14.26 -5.09 4.18
C HIS A 415 -12.83 -5.13 4.71
N HIS A 416 -12.17 -3.98 4.80
CA HIS A 416 -10.76 -3.92 5.22
C HIS A 416 -10.58 -3.85 6.75
N HIS A 417 -11.63 -3.53 7.52
CA HIS A 417 -11.60 -3.42 8.99
C HIS A 417 -10.58 -2.41 9.56
N SER A 418 -10.18 -1.43 8.78
CA SER A 418 -9.27 -0.38 9.26
C SER A 418 -10.04 0.67 10.01
N ARG A 419 -9.65 0.91 11.26
CA ARG A 419 -10.41 1.74 12.20
C ARG A 419 -9.51 2.84 12.76
N PRO A 420 -9.95 4.10 12.80
CA PRO A 420 -9.14 5.15 13.40
C PRO A 420 -8.96 4.89 14.90
N HIS A 421 -7.80 5.28 15.41
CA HIS A 421 -7.48 5.17 16.83
C HIS A 421 -6.42 6.22 17.21
N GLY A 422 -6.53 6.80 18.40
CA GLY A 422 -5.53 7.74 18.93
C GLY A 422 -5.44 9.06 18.15
N LYS A 423 -4.22 9.60 18.02
CA LYS A 423 -3.93 10.87 17.35
C LYS A 423 -3.88 10.67 15.83
N ASP A 424 -5.03 10.68 15.15
CA ASP A 424 -5.18 10.79 13.68
C ASP A 424 -3.98 10.24 12.87
N SER A 425 -3.55 9.00 13.18
CA SER A 425 -2.31 8.47 12.64
C SER A 425 -2.55 8.04 11.19
N TYR A 426 -1.58 8.22 10.32
CA TYR A 426 -1.71 7.77 8.94
C TYR A 426 -1.67 6.23 8.81
N ALA A 427 -1.17 5.55 9.84
CA ALA A 427 -0.90 4.12 9.84
C ALA A 427 -2.15 3.23 9.66
N TRP A 428 -3.30 3.64 10.21
CA TRP A 428 -4.52 2.83 10.13
C TRP A 428 -5.17 2.91 8.74
N GLN A 429 -4.88 3.92 7.91
CA GLN A 429 -5.59 4.08 6.65
C GLN A 429 -5.32 2.93 5.67
N PRO A 430 -6.34 2.48 4.91
CA PRO A 430 -6.26 1.25 4.13
C PRO A 430 -5.31 1.31 2.94
N ARG A 431 -5.15 2.48 2.30
CA ARG A 431 -4.20 2.73 1.21
C ARG A 431 -4.07 1.54 0.26
N VAL A 432 -5.16 1.23 -0.45
CA VAL A 432 -5.16 0.15 -1.43
C VAL A 432 -4.01 0.35 -2.42
N SER A 433 -3.27 -0.70 -2.74
CA SER A 433 -2.31 -0.70 -3.84
C SER A 433 -2.51 -1.94 -4.71
N VAL A 434 -2.07 -1.87 -5.96
CA VAL A 434 -2.34 -2.91 -6.95
C VAL A 434 -1.07 -3.30 -7.70
N ASN A 435 -0.93 -4.58 -8.05
CA ASN A 435 0.13 -5.02 -8.95
C ASN A 435 -0.10 -4.51 -10.39
N ARG A 436 0.93 -4.66 -11.22
CA ARG A 436 1.02 -4.02 -12.55
C ARG A 436 -0.18 -4.33 -13.46
N ASP A 437 -0.68 -5.55 -13.41
CA ASP A 437 -1.77 -6.05 -14.26
C ASP A 437 -3.16 -6.05 -13.60
N GLY A 438 -3.26 -5.61 -12.34
CA GLY A 438 -4.53 -5.58 -11.63
C GLY A 438 -5.01 -6.94 -11.08
N THR A 439 -4.20 -7.99 -11.04
CA THR A 439 -4.61 -9.32 -10.55
C THR A 439 -4.41 -9.55 -9.05
N LYS A 440 -3.67 -8.67 -8.35
CA LYS A 440 -3.40 -8.74 -6.91
C LYS A 440 -3.50 -7.37 -6.27
N VAL A 441 -4.20 -7.30 -5.14
CA VAL A 441 -4.46 -6.04 -4.43
C VAL A 441 -3.99 -6.17 -2.99
N LEU A 442 -3.15 -5.22 -2.56
CA LEU A 442 -2.75 -5.08 -1.18
C LEU A 442 -3.55 -3.97 -0.49
N PHE A 443 -3.72 -4.08 0.81
CA PHE A 443 -4.23 -3.00 1.65
C PHE A 443 -3.66 -3.13 3.06
N ASN A 444 -3.61 -2.00 3.77
CA ASN A 444 -3.20 -1.92 5.16
C ASN A 444 -4.42 -2.00 6.09
N SER A 445 -4.28 -2.63 7.25
CA SER A 445 -5.34 -2.63 8.24
C SER A 445 -4.84 -2.92 9.64
N ASN A 446 -5.39 -2.19 10.60
CA ASN A 446 -5.22 -2.49 12.01
C ASN A 446 -6.29 -3.44 12.56
N TYR A 447 -7.26 -3.86 11.72
CA TYR A 447 -8.36 -4.76 12.07
C TYR A 447 -9.15 -4.36 13.35
N GLY A 448 -9.07 -3.08 13.75
CA GLY A 448 -9.61 -2.59 15.00
C GLY A 448 -8.93 -3.10 16.28
N LEU A 449 -7.74 -3.70 16.21
CA LEU A 449 -7.14 -4.39 17.37
C LEU A 449 -6.89 -3.48 18.58
N HIS A 450 -6.70 -2.18 18.38
CA HIS A 450 -6.59 -1.20 19.48
C HIS A 450 -7.88 -1.06 20.31
N HIS A 451 -9.04 -1.41 19.72
CA HIS A 451 -10.34 -1.31 20.37
C HIS A 451 -10.66 -2.54 21.24
N LYS A 452 -9.86 -3.61 21.18
CA LYS A 452 -10.04 -4.76 22.08
C LYS A 452 -9.67 -4.37 23.50
N ARG A 453 -10.67 -4.38 24.39
CA ARG A 453 -10.44 -4.43 25.85
C ARG A 453 -9.98 -5.84 26.21
N THR A 454 -8.68 -6.11 26.14
CA THR A 454 -8.15 -7.39 26.62
C THR A 454 -7.95 -7.36 28.14
N SER A 455 -8.37 -8.42 28.82
CA SER A 455 -8.05 -8.67 30.24
C SER A 455 -6.56 -8.92 30.46
N CYS A 456 -5.82 -9.25 29.40
CA CYS A 456 -4.36 -9.27 29.36
C CYS A 456 -3.85 -7.91 28.87
N HIS A 457 -3.01 -7.23 29.65
CA HIS A 457 -2.42 -5.91 29.34
C HIS A 457 -1.42 -5.89 28.16
N CYS A 458 -1.66 -6.60 27.07
CA CYS A 458 -0.87 -6.46 25.85
C CYS A 458 -1.35 -5.20 25.11
N LYS A 459 -0.77 -4.04 25.43
CA LYS A 459 -1.06 -2.78 24.73
C LYS A 459 -0.55 -2.90 23.28
N VAL A 460 -1.46 -2.97 22.31
CA VAL A 460 -1.12 -2.85 20.88
C VAL A 460 -0.69 -1.40 20.63
N SER A 461 0.43 -1.19 19.92
CA SER A 461 0.92 0.15 19.55
C SER A 461 -0.18 0.96 18.85
N GLU A 462 -0.26 2.28 19.03
CA GLU A 462 -1.20 3.14 18.27
C GLU A 462 -0.87 3.18 16.76
N GLU A 463 0.37 2.85 16.38
CA GLU A 463 0.83 2.78 14.99
C GLU A 463 0.67 1.39 14.36
N TYR A 464 0.05 0.45 15.09
CA TYR A 464 -0.17 -0.92 14.60
C TYR A 464 -0.95 -0.94 13.29
N THR A 465 -0.37 -1.65 12.32
CA THR A 465 -1.00 -1.92 11.03
C THR A 465 -0.29 -3.10 10.39
N ASP A 466 -1.03 -3.85 9.59
CA ASP A 466 -0.53 -4.98 8.83
C ASP A 466 -0.98 -4.93 7.38
N VAL A 467 -0.26 -5.65 6.53
CA VAL A 467 -0.53 -5.79 5.11
C VAL A 467 -1.35 -7.04 4.84
N TYR A 468 -2.39 -6.86 4.04
CA TYR A 468 -3.32 -7.90 3.61
C TYR A 468 -3.38 -7.95 2.10
N LEU A 469 -3.63 -9.16 1.56
CA LEU A 469 -3.77 -9.44 0.14
C LEU A 469 -5.19 -9.92 -0.15
N VAL A 470 -5.82 -9.35 -1.18
CA VAL A 470 -7.07 -9.84 -1.77
C VAL A 470 -6.87 -10.11 -3.26
N ILE A 471 -7.47 -11.20 -3.75
CA ILE A 471 -7.51 -11.54 -5.18
C ILE A 471 -8.87 -11.08 -5.76
N PRO A 472 -8.89 -10.15 -6.74
CA PRO A 472 -10.10 -9.55 -7.31
C PRO A 472 -11.10 -10.49 -8.01
#